data_AF-A0A1B2DJ21-F1
#
_entry.id   AF-A0A1B2DJ21-F1
#
_cell.length_a   1.000
_cell.length_b   1.000
_cell.length_c   1.000
_cell.angle_alpha   90.00
_cell.angle_beta   90.00
_cell.angle_gamma   90.00
#
_symmetry.space_group_name_H-M   'P 1'
#
loop_
_entity.id
_entity.type
_entity.pdbx_description
1 polymer ?
#
loop_
_entity_poly.entity_id
_entity_poly.type
_entity_poly.pdbx_seq_one_letter_code
_entity_poly.pdbx_strand_id
1 'polypeptide(L)'
;MSQFTKRGSAAVESATAEKDATTSLHVPFPSGTTLKVRIKSAEDSAEYYAHGIFGKVNTFVPKVPAERNAKGYVTANHSVWDRAADLLYADAKAAKDGGDEKGAEEIRKQAYLLKSKARYLVGFGNLETGEDGFVDLTPKQAKGVFAAINKYAKRLDKIAFELTKSGSSTDTAVTLSPIIDMDEDLTDVERENFAKTGESPFDFAAFEGFLFEADEAEQTKNLVIAGFDIARLGLSIGAAAASSAPATDESAPISDTDAPPVNF
;
A
#
# COMPACT_ATOMS: atom_id res chain seq x y z
N MET A 1 -21.89 -8.61 25.97
CA MET A 1 -20.65 -7.80 25.83
C MET A 1 -21.05 -6.42 25.34
N SER A 2 -20.70 -5.35 26.04
CA SER A 2 -21.13 -4.00 25.67
C SER A 2 -20.22 -3.42 24.58
N GLN A 3 -20.82 -2.92 23.49
CA GLN A 3 -20.14 -2.30 22.34
C GLN A 3 -19.54 -0.91 22.61
N PHE A 4 -19.72 -0.37 23.82
CA PHE A 4 -19.27 0.97 24.16
C PHE A 4 -17.95 0.89 24.93
N THR A 5 -16.86 1.24 24.25
CA THR A 5 -15.49 1.16 24.78
C THR A 5 -15.17 2.28 25.77
N LYS A 6 -15.87 3.43 25.69
CA LYS A 6 -15.81 4.55 26.65
C LYS A 6 -17.19 5.20 26.75
N ARG A 7 -17.54 5.79 27.90
CA ARG A 7 -18.82 6.47 28.13
C ARG A 7 -18.62 7.74 28.95
N GLY A 8 -19.53 8.71 28.79
CA GLY A 8 -19.54 9.93 29.60
C GLY A 8 -18.29 10.80 29.38
N SER A 9 -17.78 11.39 30.46
CA SER A 9 -16.58 12.25 30.42
C SER A 9 -15.36 11.56 29.80
N ALA A 10 -15.19 10.26 30.00
CA ALA A 10 -14.10 9.49 29.38
C ALA A 10 -14.21 9.39 27.84
N ALA A 11 -15.41 9.52 27.27
CA ALA A 11 -15.59 9.62 25.82
C ALA A 11 -15.29 11.03 25.30
N VAL A 12 -15.64 12.06 26.08
CA VAL A 12 -15.32 13.47 25.77
C VAL A 12 -13.81 13.70 25.84
N GLU A 13 -13.16 13.26 26.91
CA GLU A 13 -11.70 13.30 27.08
C GLU A 13 -10.99 12.49 25.98
N SER A 14 -11.56 11.35 25.54
CA SER A 14 -10.98 10.60 24.42
C SER A 14 -11.17 11.28 23.06
N ALA A 15 -12.16 12.15 22.92
CA ALA A 15 -12.41 12.91 21.69
C ALA A 15 -11.54 14.17 21.62
N THR A 16 -11.13 14.71 22.78
CA THR A 16 -10.29 15.91 22.90
C THR A 16 -8.85 15.60 23.26
N ALA A 17 -8.53 14.36 23.63
CA ALA A 17 -7.15 13.92 23.77
C ALA A 17 -6.49 14.05 22.40
N GLU A 18 -5.45 14.87 22.33
CA GLU A 18 -4.49 14.80 21.25
C GLU A 18 -3.98 13.36 21.24
N LYS A 19 -4.44 12.59 20.24
CA LYS A 19 -3.70 11.40 19.85
C LYS A 19 -2.29 11.89 19.56
N ASP A 20 -1.28 11.27 20.14
CA ASP A 20 0.12 11.53 19.78
C ASP A 20 0.19 11.64 18.27
N ALA A 21 0.25 12.88 17.80
CA ALA A 21 0.46 13.14 16.40
C ALA A 21 1.92 12.78 16.22
N THR A 22 2.21 11.56 15.78
CA THR A 22 3.26 11.42 14.78
C THR A 22 2.93 12.50 13.76
N THR A 23 3.66 13.61 13.79
CA THR A 23 3.49 14.77 12.91
C THR A 23 3.49 14.19 11.52
N SER A 24 2.31 13.99 10.92
CA SER A 24 2.23 13.14 9.75
C SER A 24 2.71 13.99 8.59
N LEU A 25 3.97 13.81 8.22
CA LEU A 25 4.59 14.45 7.04
C LEU A 25 3.80 14.10 5.76
N HIS A 26 2.96 13.06 5.79
CA HIS A 26 1.95 12.83 4.78
C HIS A 26 0.90 13.94 4.78
N VAL A 27 0.83 14.69 3.67
CA VAL A 27 -0.18 15.73 3.46
C VAL A 27 -1.41 15.12 2.80
N PRO A 28 -2.59 15.14 3.44
CA PRO A 28 -3.83 14.73 2.78
C PRO A 28 -4.06 15.55 1.51
N PHE A 29 -4.23 14.84 0.39
CA PHE A 29 -4.32 15.49 -0.92
C PHE A 29 -5.60 15.05 -1.64
N PRO A 30 -6.78 15.55 -1.23
CA PRO A 30 -8.04 15.28 -1.92
C PRO A 30 -8.14 16.05 -3.25
N SER A 31 -9.09 15.67 -4.10
CA SER A 31 -9.37 16.44 -5.31
C SER A 31 -9.90 17.84 -4.96
N GLY A 32 -9.43 18.85 -5.70
CA GLY A 32 -9.71 20.26 -5.44
C GLY A 32 -8.62 20.97 -4.64
N THR A 33 -7.60 20.23 -4.15
CA THR A 33 -6.48 20.80 -3.41
C THR A 33 -5.39 21.31 -4.34
N THR A 34 -4.86 22.49 -4.04
CA THR A 34 -3.61 23.03 -4.57
C THR A 34 -2.69 23.31 -3.39
N LEU A 35 -1.45 22.83 -3.47
CA LEU A 35 -0.39 23.11 -2.51
C LEU A 35 0.67 23.95 -3.22
N LYS A 36 1.17 25.01 -2.57
CA LYS A 36 2.40 25.66 -3.02
C LYS A 36 3.59 24.97 -2.37
N VAL A 37 4.51 24.49 -3.19
CA VAL A 37 5.57 23.58 -2.77
C VAL A 37 6.92 23.94 -3.36
N ARG A 38 7.98 23.59 -2.63
CA ARG A 38 9.35 23.50 -3.15
C ARG A 38 9.66 22.03 -3.45
N ILE A 39 10.09 21.74 -4.68
CA ILE A 39 10.71 20.46 -5.00
C ILE A 39 12.21 20.61 -4.78
N LYS A 40 12.81 19.87 -3.86
CA LYS A 40 14.23 20.07 -3.50
C LYS A 40 15.16 19.35 -4.48
N SER A 41 14.80 18.12 -4.85
CA SER A 41 15.52 17.29 -5.81
C SER A 41 14.57 16.49 -6.69
N ALA A 42 15.06 16.08 -7.87
CA ALA A 42 14.38 15.10 -8.70
C ALA A 42 14.38 13.69 -8.09
N GLU A 43 15.24 13.47 -7.09
CA GLU A 43 15.42 12.19 -6.43
C GLU A 43 14.55 12.02 -5.19
N ASP A 44 13.85 13.05 -4.71
CA ASP A 44 13.02 13.04 -3.49
C ASP A 44 11.69 12.29 -3.72
N SER A 45 11.77 11.07 -4.23
CA SER A 45 10.62 10.22 -4.54
C SER A 45 10.96 8.75 -4.37
N ALA A 46 9.98 7.97 -3.91
CA ALA A 46 10.13 6.53 -3.72
C ALA A 46 9.00 5.77 -4.42
N GLU A 47 9.36 4.68 -5.11
CA GLU A 47 8.39 3.70 -5.61
C GLU A 47 8.17 2.62 -4.56
N TYR A 48 6.91 2.22 -4.37
CA TYR A 48 6.56 1.03 -3.62
C TYR A 48 5.39 0.30 -4.26
N TYR A 49 5.18 -0.96 -3.88
CA TYR A 49 4.06 -1.77 -4.36
C TYR A 49 3.09 -2.03 -3.21
N ALA A 50 1.81 -1.76 -3.46
CA ALA A 50 0.77 -1.92 -2.47
C ALA A 50 -0.43 -2.68 -3.03
N HIS A 51 -1.14 -3.34 -2.12
CA HIS A 51 -2.45 -3.92 -2.40
C HIS A 51 -3.55 -3.01 -1.85
N GLY A 52 -4.76 -3.17 -2.36
CA GLY A 52 -5.91 -2.40 -1.91
C GLY A 52 -7.03 -2.43 -2.95
N ILE A 53 -8.26 -2.23 -2.47
CA ILE A 53 -9.46 -2.16 -3.31
C ILE A 53 -10.26 -0.95 -2.85
N PHE A 54 -10.37 0.05 -3.73
CA PHE A 54 -11.07 1.29 -3.42
C PHE A 54 -12.47 1.01 -2.84
N GLY A 55 -12.74 1.61 -1.67
CA GLY A 55 -14.01 1.45 -0.95
C GLY A 55 -14.23 0.10 -0.26
N LYS A 56 -13.28 -0.84 -0.32
CA LYS A 56 -13.38 -2.16 0.32
C LYS A 56 -12.20 -2.50 1.23
N VAL A 57 -10.99 -2.35 0.72
CA VAL A 57 -9.74 -2.70 1.42
C VAL A 57 -8.80 -1.51 1.34
N ASN A 58 -8.42 -0.97 2.50
CA ASN A 58 -7.45 0.12 2.58
C ASN A 58 -6.12 -0.30 1.96
N THR A 59 -5.38 0.68 1.44
CA THR A 59 -4.06 0.44 0.88
C THR A 59 -3.12 -0.11 1.96
N PHE A 60 -2.38 -1.17 1.63
CA PHE A 60 -1.42 -1.78 2.53
C PHE A 60 -0.23 -2.37 1.77
N VAL A 61 0.88 -2.55 2.47
CA VAL A 61 2.05 -3.29 1.98
C VAL A 61 2.22 -4.59 2.77
N PRO A 62 2.64 -5.71 2.15
CA PRO A 62 2.98 -6.92 2.90
C PRO A 62 4.17 -6.65 3.84
N LYS A 63 4.10 -7.11 5.09
CA LYS A 63 5.21 -7.01 6.06
C LYS A 63 6.50 -7.67 5.57
N VAL A 64 6.37 -8.72 4.76
CA VAL A 64 7.47 -9.30 3.99
C VAL A 64 7.21 -8.95 2.52
N PRO A 65 7.90 -7.94 1.96
CA PRO A 65 7.68 -7.52 0.58
C PRO A 65 8.09 -8.59 -0.43
N ALA A 66 7.36 -8.65 -1.53
CA ALA A 66 7.68 -9.54 -2.63
C ALA A 66 8.88 -9.01 -3.44
N GLU A 67 9.74 -9.91 -3.90
CA GLU A 67 10.83 -9.57 -4.83
C GLU A 67 10.28 -9.35 -6.23
N ARG A 68 10.80 -8.35 -6.95
CA ARG A 68 10.30 -7.96 -8.27
C ARG A 68 11.42 -7.76 -9.27
N ASN A 69 11.14 -8.05 -10.54
CA ASN A 69 12.01 -7.67 -11.64
C ASN A 69 11.83 -6.18 -12.02
N ALA A 70 12.67 -5.70 -12.94
CA ALA A 70 12.65 -4.31 -13.43
C ALA A 70 11.33 -3.87 -14.10
N LYS A 71 10.42 -4.81 -14.42
CA LYS A 71 9.09 -4.52 -14.97
C LYS A 71 7.99 -4.55 -13.90
N GLY A 72 8.35 -4.73 -12.63
CA GLY A 72 7.43 -4.76 -11.50
C GLY A 72 6.70 -6.08 -11.29
N TYR A 73 7.05 -7.14 -12.04
CA TYR A 73 6.47 -8.48 -11.82
C TYR A 73 7.13 -9.15 -10.63
N VAL A 74 6.33 -9.82 -9.80
CA VAL A 74 6.81 -10.62 -8.67
C VAL A 74 7.61 -11.81 -9.18
N THR A 75 8.77 -12.06 -8.57
CA THR A 75 9.68 -13.16 -8.91
C THR A 75 9.94 -14.11 -7.74
N ALA A 76 9.79 -13.65 -6.50
CA ALA A 76 9.93 -14.45 -5.29
C ALA A 76 9.20 -13.78 -4.11
N ASN A 77 9.07 -14.50 -2.99
CA ASN A 77 8.40 -14.03 -1.77
C ASN A 77 6.97 -13.51 -2.02
N HIS A 78 6.19 -14.25 -2.81
CA HIS A 78 4.81 -13.89 -3.13
C HIS A 78 3.98 -13.75 -1.83
N SER A 79 3.37 -12.58 -1.64
CA SER A 79 2.43 -12.37 -0.54
C SER A 79 1.19 -13.27 -0.71
N VAL A 80 0.34 -13.33 0.32
CA VAL A 80 -0.97 -14.03 0.21
C VAL A 80 -1.81 -13.43 -0.92
N TRP A 81 -1.74 -12.12 -1.11
CA TRP A 81 -2.47 -11.43 -2.17
C TRP A 81 -1.88 -11.66 -3.56
N ASP A 82 -0.55 -11.76 -3.68
CA ASP A 82 0.09 -12.12 -4.95
C ASP A 82 -0.31 -13.54 -5.36
N ARG A 83 -0.28 -14.50 -4.42
CA ARG A 83 -0.75 -15.88 -4.66
C ARG A 83 -2.20 -15.94 -5.11
N ALA A 84 -3.09 -15.15 -4.48
CA ALA A 84 -4.50 -15.07 -4.89
C ALA A 84 -4.65 -14.53 -6.32
N ALA A 85 -3.90 -13.47 -6.66
CA ALA A 85 -3.93 -12.88 -8.00
C ALA A 85 -3.40 -13.86 -9.07
N ASP A 86 -2.29 -14.55 -8.78
CA ASP A 86 -1.68 -15.53 -9.69
C ASP A 86 -2.63 -16.71 -9.96
N LEU A 87 -3.30 -17.20 -8.91
CA LEU A 87 -4.30 -18.26 -9.02
C LEU A 87 -5.47 -17.84 -9.92
N LEU A 88 -6.00 -16.63 -9.75
CA LEU A 88 -7.06 -16.11 -10.64
C LEU A 88 -6.55 -15.88 -12.07
N TYR A 89 -5.31 -15.44 -12.28
CA TYR A 89 -4.76 -15.33 -13.64
C TYR A 89 -4.60 -16.70 -14.31
N ALA A 90 -4.26 -17.75 -13.56
CA ALA A 90 -4.23 -19.13 -14.06
C ALA A 90 -5.64 -19.62 -14.43
N ASP A 91 -6.64 -19.36 -13.59
CA ASP A 91 -8.06 -19.69 -13.90
C ASP A 91 -8.54 -18.97 -15.16
N ALA A 92 -8.26 -17.67 -15.28
CA ALA A 92 -8.63 -16.87 -16.44
C ALA A 92 -7.99 -17.43 -17.72
N LYS A 93 -6.74 -17.90 -17.63
CA LYS A 93 -6.07 -18.57 -18.75
C LYS A 93 -6.75 -19.88 -19.10
N ALA A 94 -7.07 -20.73 -18.12
CA ALA A 94 -7.76 -22.00 -18.35
C ALA A 94 -9.15 -21.80 -18.99
N ALA A 95 -9.93 -20.82 -18.50
CA ALA A 95 -11.22 -20.47 -19.07
C ALA A 95 -11.09 -20.04 -20.54
N LYS A 96 -10.11 -19.18 -20.84
CA LYS A 96 -9.83 -18.74 -22.21
C LYS A 96 -9.43 -19.90 -23.12
N ASP A 97 -8.52 -20.75 -22.67
CA ASP A 97 -8.05 -21.91 -23.43
C ASP A 97 -9.17 -22.94 -23.64
N GLY A 98 -10.16 -22.99 -22.74
CA GLY A 98 -11.40 -23.76 -22.87
C GLY A 98 -12.52 -23.10 -23.70
N GLY A 99 -12.29 -21.90 -24.24
CA GLY A 99 -13.23 -21.19 -25.10
C GLY A 99 -14.22 -20.26 -24.39
N ASP A 100 -14.13 -20.09 -23.07
CA ASP A 100 -14.95 -19.15 -22.30
C ASP A 100 -14.25 -17.78 -22.18
N GLU A 101 -14.31 -17.00 -23.25
CA GLU A 101 -13.68 -15.66 -23.29
C GLU A 101 -14.29 -14.68 -22.29
N LYS A 102 -15.61 -14.73 -22.08
CA LYS A 102 -16.29 -13.82 -21.16
C LYS A 102 -15.95 -14.15 -19.71
N GLY A 103 -15.98 -15.43 -19.33
CA GLY A 103 -15.56 -15.85 -18.00
C GLY A 103 -14.10 -15.51 -17.74
N ALA A 104 -13.21 -15.74 -18.72
CA ALA A 104 -11.82 -15.36 -18.62
C ALA A 104 -11.62 -13.85 -18.37
N GLU A 105 -12.38 -12.98 -19.02
CA GLU A 105 -12.32 -11.54 -18.82
C GLU A 105 -12.74 -11.14 -17.39
N GLU A 106 -13.85 -11.69 -16.89
CA GLU A 106 -14.34 -11.41 -15.54
C GLU A 106 -13.38 -11.88 -14.45
N ILE A 107 -12.81 -13.08 -14.59
CA ILE A 107 -11.79 -13.58 -13.67
C ILE A 107 -10.54 -12.70 -13.72
N ARG A 108 -10.12 -12.26 -14.92
CA ARG A 108 -8.97 -11.36 -15.07
C ARG A 108 -9.18 -10.01 -14.38
N LYS A 109 -10.42 -9.47 -14.40
CA LYS A 109 -10.77 -8.25 -13.66
C LYS A 109 -10.62 -8.46 -12.15
N GLN A 110 -11.06 -9.61 -11.63
CA GLN A 110 -10.87 -9.96 -10.21
C GLN A 110 -9.39 -10.10 -9.84
N ALA A 111 -8.60 -10.81 -10.67
CA ALA A 111 -7.15 -10.93 -10.49
C ALA A 111 -6.46 -9.55 -10.42
N TYR A 112 -6.86 -8.62 -11.30
CA TYR A 112 -6.34 -7.27 -11.34
C TYR A 112 -6.69 -6.42 -10.09
N LEU A 113 -7.78 -6.72 -9.40
CA LEU A 113 -8.11 -6.07 -8.13
C LEU A 113 -7.16 -6.52 -7.01
N LEU A 114 -6.77 -7.79 -6.99
CA LEU A 114 -5.88 -8.35 -5.97
C LEU A 114 -4.39 -8.09 -6.24
N LYS A 115 -4.03 -7.92 -7.51
CA LYS A 115 -2.64 -7.63 -7.90
C LYS A 115 -2.13 -6.34 -7.23
N SER A 116 -0.94 -6.42 -6.65
CA SER A 116 -0.18 -5.25 -6.17
C SER A 116 0.00 -4.21 -7.29
N LYS A 117 -0.12 -2.92 -6.97
CA LYS A 117 0.09 -1.82 -7.92
C LYS A 117 1.21 -0.92 -7.41
N ALA A 118 2.02 -0.44 -8.35
CA ALA A 118 3.03 0.58 -8.05
C ALA A 118 2.35 1.86 -7.55
N ARG A 119 2.99 2.51 -6.60
CA ARG A 119 2.62 3.78 -5.98
C ARG A 119 3.90 4.59 -5.79
N TYR A 120 3.75 5.91 -5.72
CA TYR A 120 4.88 6.82 -5.66
C TYR A 120 4.68 7.83 -4.53
N LEU A 121 5.60 7.83 -3.58
CA LEU A 121 5.73 8.89 -2.60
C LEU A 121 6.56 10.01 -3.23
N VAL A 122 6.09 11.25 -3.15
CA VAL A 122 6.80 12.42 -3.68
C VAL A 122 6.97 13.43 -2.56
N GLY A 123 8.21 13.65 -2.15
CA GLY A 123 8.60 14.60 -1.10
C GLY A 123 8.68 16.03 -1.63
N PHE A 124 8.39 17.00 -0.76
CA PHE A 124 8.45 18.42 -1.04
C PHE A 124 8.59 19.24 0.24
N GLY A 125 9.03 20.49 0.13
CA GLY A 125 8.87 21.50 1.17
C GLY A 125 7.52 22.20 1.01
N ASN A 126 6.68 22.19 2.05
CA ASN A 126 5.40 22.88 2.05
C ASN A 126 5.61 24.38 2.34
N LEU A 127 5.19 25.25 1.42
CA LEU A 127 5.41 26.70 1.59
C LEU A 127 4.42 27.35 2.57
N GLU A 128 3.28 26.71 2.85
CA GLU A 128 2.33 27.19 3.84
C GLU A 128 2.86 27.00 5.27
N THR A 129 3.40 25.81 5.57
CA THR A 129 3.87 25.46 6.92
C THR A 129 5.38 25.67 7.12
N GLY A 130 6.17 25.69 6.05
CA GLY A 130 7.62 25.72 6.11
C GLY A 130 8.24 24.42 6.63
N GLU A 131 7.51 23.31 6.48
CA GLU A 131 7.93 21.96 6.86
C GLU A 131 7.94 21.05 5.63
N ASP A 132 8.71 19.97 5.70
CA ASP A 132 8.67 18.95 4.67
C ASP A 132 7.37 18.16 4.74
N GLY A 133 6.94 17.66 3.58
CA GLY A 133 5.83 16.76 3.48
C GLY A 133 5.91 15.91 2.22
N PHE A 134 4.97 14.98 2.10
CA PHE A 134 4.88 14.15 0.90
C PHE A 134 3.44 13.77 0.56
N VAL A 135 3.24 13.40 -0.70
CA VAL A 135 1.98 12.86 -1.21
C VAL A 135 2.17 11.46 -1.78
N ASP A 136 1.12 10.64 -1.70
CA ASP A 136 1.06 9.29 -2.27
C ASP A 136 0.22 9.25 -3.57
N LEU A 137 0.91 8.98 -4.68
CA LEU A 137 0.37 9.08 -6.03
C LEU A 137 0.26 7.70 -6.72
N THR A 138 -0.80 7.54 -7.53
CA THR A 138 -0.88 6.43 -8.50
C THR A 138 0.13 6.65 -9.64
N PRO A 139 0.47 5.62 -10.44
CA PRO A 139 1.35 5.78 -11.59
C PRO A 139 0.85 6.82 -12.60
N LYS A 140 -0.46 6.91 -12.81
CA LYS A 140 -1.08 7.90 -13.70
C LYS A 140 -0.85 9.33 -13.19
N GLN A 141 -0.99 9.54 -11.88
CA GLN A 141 -0.81 10.84 -11.23
C GLN A 141 0.68 11.24 -11.18
N ALA A 142 1.54 10.31 -10.74
CA ALA A 142 2.98 10.54 -10.62
C ALA A 142 3.64 10.88 -11.96
N LYS A 143 3.20 10.27 -13.07
CA LYS A 143 3.73 10.54 -14.41
C LYS A 143 3.69 12.03 -14.79
N GLY A 144 2.60 12.73 -14.44
CA GLY A 144 2.47 14.17 -14.71
C GLY A 144 3.45 15.00 -13.88
N VAL A 145 3.57 14.67 -12.59
CA VAL A 145 4.49 15.32 -11.65
C VAL A 145 5.94 15.10 -12.07
N PHE A 146 6.36 13.87 -12.32
CA PHE A 146 7.72 13.54 -12.72
C PHE A 146 8.12 14.14 -14.07
N ALA A 147 7.17 14.26 -15.01
CA ALA A 147 7.43 14.96 -16.26
C ALA A 147 7.76 16.44 -16.03
N ALA A 148 7.06 17.10 -15.11
CA ALA A 148 7.33 18.49 -14.73
C ALA A 148 8.66 18.62 -13.97
N ILE A 149 8.92 17.75 -12.98
CA ILE A 149 10.20 17.72 -12.24
C ILE A 149 11.38 17.58 -13.22
N ASN A 150 11.30 16.64 -14.15
CA ASN A 150 12.34 16.43 -15.15
C ASN A 150 12.50 17.64 -16.08
N LYS A 151 11.39 18.26 -16.52
CA LYS A 151 11.41 19.46 -17.35
C LYS A 151 12.12 20.62 -16.65
N TYR A 152 11.94 20.76 -15.33
CA TYR A 152 12.49 21.85 -14.54
C TYR A 152 13.69 21.47 -13.67
N ALA A 153 14.34 20.32 -13.92
CA ALA A 153 15.41 19.77 -13.09
C ALA A 153 16.55 20.76 -12.78
N LYS A 154 16.89 21.66 -13.72
CA LYS A 154 17.94 22.69 -13.56
C LYS A 154 17.51 23.94 -12.77
N ARG A 155 16.26 23.98 -12.32
CA ARG A 155 15.62 25.14 -11.69
C ARG A 155 14.81 24.76 -10.45
N LEU A 156 14.81 23.50 -10.02
CA LEU A 156 14.03 23.05 -8.86
C LEU A 156 14.38 23.82 -7.58
N ASP A 157 15.65 24.21 -7.46
CA ASP A 157 16.20 25.04 -6.37
C ASP A 157 15.85 26.54 -6.47
N LYS A 158 15.29 26.98 -7.59
CA LYS A 158 15.10 28.40 -7.94
C LYS A 158 13.65 28.82 -8.07
N ILE A 159 12.73 27.88 -8.27
CA ILE A 159 11.31 28.18 -8.48
C ILE A 159 10.44 27.32 -7.58
N ALA A 160 9.39 27.93 -7.05
CA ALA A 160 8.29 27.23 -6.41
C ALA A 160 7.32 26.64 -7.44
N PHE A 161 6.47 25.72 -7.00
CA PHE A 161 5.48 25.07 -7.83
C PHE A 161 4.12 25.03 -7.14
N GLU A 162 3.06 24.98 -7.94
CA GLU A 162 1.74 24.54 -7.52
C GLU A 162 1.57 23.05 -7.81
N LEU A 163 1.34 22.27 -6.78
CA LEU A 163 0.95 20.87 -6.85
C LEU A 163 -0.58 20.79 -6.69
N THR A 164 -1.27 20.55 -7.80
CA THR A 164 -2.74 20.55 -7.85
C THR A 164 -3.28 19.16 -8.12
N LYS A 165 -4.33 18.77 -7.40
CA LYS A 165 -5.14 17.58 -7.70
C LYS A 165 -6.53 17.98 -8.14
N SER A 166 -6.94 17.52 -9.32
CA SER A 166 -8.24 17.84 -9.91
C SER A 166 -8.93 16.59 -10.43
N GLY A 167 -10.20 16.72 -10.81
CA GLY A 167 -11.03 15.63 -11.32
C GLY A 167 -11.61 14.71 -10.24
N SER A 168 -12.37 13.70 -10.65
CA SER A 168 -13.01 12.74 -9.75
C SER A 168 -12.88 11.32 -10.28
N SER A 169 -12.91 10.34 -9.38
CA SER A 169 -12.86 8.91 -9.73
C SER A 169 -11.68 8.58 -10.66
N THR A 170 -11.94 8.02 -11.84
CA THR A 170 -10.94 7.61 -12.83
C THR A 170 -10.27 8.78 -13.56
N ASP A 171 -10.87 9.96 -13.50
CA ASP A 171 -10.41 11.17 -14.18
C ASP A 171 -9.57 12.08 -13.28
N THR A 172 -9.24 11.62 -12.07
CA THR A 172 -8.35 12.36 -11.19
C THR A 172 -6.95 12.50 -11.80
N ALA A 173 -6.48 13.74 -11.87
CA ALA A 173 -5.15 14.11 -12.34
C ALA A 173 -4.39 14.87 -11.24
N VAL A 174 -3.06 14.77 -11.27
CA VAL A 174 -2.17 15.58 -10.43
C VAL A 174 -1.19 16.29 -11.35
N THR A 175 -1.06 17.61 -11.17
CA THR A 175 -0.22 18.47 -11.99
C THR A 175 0.76 19.24 -11.10
N LEU A 176 1.96 19.45 -11.62
CA LEU A 176 2.97 20.29 -11.00
C LEU A 176 3.31 21.43 -11.97
N SER A 177 2.95 22.66 -11.61
CA SER A 177 3.10 23.85 -12.44
C SER A 177 4.06 24.84 -11.79
N PRO A 178 5.04 25.40 -12.50
CA PRO A 178 5.94 26.38 -11.89
C PRO A 178 5.18 27.68 -11.59
N ILE A 179 5.49 28.29 -10.46
CA ILE A 179 5.07 29.65 -10.14
C ILE A 179 6.00 30.60 -10.91
N ILE A 180 5.42 31.43 -11.77
CA ILE A 180 6.19 32.25 -12.72
C ILE A 180 6.74 33.49 -12.02
N ASP A 181 5.93 34.14 -11.20
CA ASP A 181 6.31 35.33 -10.46
C ASP A 181 6.28 35.04 -8.96
N MET A 182 7.42 34.67 -8.38
CA MET A 182 7.51 34.39 -6.93
C MET A 182 7.39 35.64 -6.05
N ASP A 183 7.51 36.84 -6.62
CA ASP A 183 7.37 38.09 -5.87
C ASP A 183 5.88 38.46 -5.74
N GLU A 184 5.09 38.22 -6.79
CA GLU A 184 3.65 38.48 -6.81
C GLU A 184 2.80 37.29 -6.32
N ASP A 185 3.14 36.05 -6.71
CA ASP A 185 2.31 34.86 -6.47
C ASP A 185 2.59 34.17 -5.12
N LEU A 186 3.67 34.55 -4.43
CA LEU A 186 3.96 34.10 -3.06
C LEU A 186 3.77 35.23 -2.05
N THR A 187 3.32 34.86 -0.86
CA THR A 187 3.38 35.72 0.32
C THR A 187 4.80 35.81 0.86
N ASP A 188 5.06 36.80 1.73
CA ASP A 188 6.36 36.94 2.42
C ASP A 188 6.74 35.65 3.19
N VAL A 189 5.75 35.05 3.87
CA VAL A 189 5.94 33.81 4.64
C VAL A 189 6.25 32.64 3.71
N GLU A 190 5.55 32.51 2.57
CA GLU A 190 5.83 31.45 1.60
C GLU A 190 7.22 31.59 0.96
N ARG A 191 7.71 32.83 0.74
CA ARG A 191 9.09 33.07 0.28
C ARG A 191 10.12 32.70 1.34
N GLU A 192 9.89 33.06 2.60
CA GLU A 192 10.75 32.66 3.71
C GLU A 192 10.79 31.12 3.84
N ASN A 193 9.62 30.49 3.78
CA ASN A 193 9.50 29.03 3.82
C ASN A 193 10.15 28.35 2.61
N PHE A 194 10.13 28.99 1.43
CA PHE A 194 10.85 28.48 0.27
C PHE A 194 12.35 28.44 0.54
N ALA A 195 12.92 29.49 1.14
CA ALA A 195 14.34 29.50 1.53
C ALA A 195 14.63 28.43 2.60
N LYS A 196 13.86 28.43 3.70
CA LYS A 196 13.99 27.52 4.83
C LYS A 196 13.94 26.05 4.43
N THR A 197 12.93 25.65 3.66
CA THR A 197 12.80 24.25 3.20
C THR A 197 13.92 23.82 2.24
N GLY A 198 14.66 24.77 1.68
CA GLY A 198 15.83 24.52 0.83
C GLY A 198 17.13 24.26 1.57
N GLU A 199 17.19 24.48 2.89
CA GLU A 199 18.43 24.41 3.67
C GLU A 199 18.93 22.97 3.87
N SER A 200 18.03 21.98 3.78
CA SER A 200 18.35 20.57 3.97
C SER A 200 17.73 19.68 2.88
N PRO A 201 18.38 18.55 2.54
CA PRO A 201 17.77 17.49 1.74
C PRO A 201 16.46 16.99 2.36
N PHE A 202 15.62 16.36 1.55
CA PHE A 202 14.42 15.67 2.05
C PHE A 202 14.84 14.44 2.89
N ASP A 203 14.22 14.28 4.06
CA ASP A 203 14.49 13.13 4.93
C ASP A 203 13.62 11.92 4.53
N PHE A 204 14.25 10.90 3.94
CA PHE A 204 13.56 9.67 3.53
C PHE A 204 13.00 8.85 4.70
N ALA A 205 13.48 9.06 5.93
CA ALA A 205 12.87 8.46 7.10
C ALA A 205 11.40 8.89 7.26
N ALA A 206 11.00 10.02 6.68
CA ALA A 206 9.60 10.45 6.60
C ALA A 206 8.67 9.43 5.91
N PHE A 207 9.21 8.61 5.01
CA PHE A 207 8.46 7.55 4.34
C PHE A 207 8.33 6.28 5.20
N GLU A 208 9.32 6.02 6.06
CA GLU A 208 9.46 4.83 6.89
C GLU A 208 8.50 4.86 8.09
N GLY A 209 7.23 4.55 7.83
CA GLY A 209 6.18 4.51 8.87
C GLY A 209 4.81 4.99 8.36
N PHE A 210 4.76 5.55 7.15
CA PHE A 210 3.50 5.95 6.53
C PHE A 210 2.67 4.75 6.04
N LEU A 211 3.35 3.69 5.58
CA LEU A 211 2.69 2.56 4.95
C LEU A 211 2.11 1.63 6.00
N PHE A 212 0.83 1.29 5.85
CA PHE A 212 0.23 0.24 6.68
C PHE A 212 0.78 -1.12 6.27
N GLU A 213 1.57 -1.73 7.15
CA GLU A 213 2.12 -3.07 6.96
C GLU A 213 1.13 -4.14 7.41
N ALA A 214 0.75 -5.03 6.49
CA ALA A 214 -0.13 -6.16 6.78
C ALA A 214 0.70 -7.45 6.90
N ASP A 215 0.60 -8.11 8.06
CA ASP A 215 1.08 -9.48 8.23
C ASP A 215 0.17 -10.49 7.50
N GLU A 216 0.52 -11.78 7.56
CA GLU A 216 -0.23 -12.82 6.85
C GLU A 216 -1.69 -12.95 7.32
N ALA A 217 -1.93 -12.78 8.62
CA ALA A 217 -3.26 -12.88 9.19
C ALA A 217 -4.15 -11.71 8.72
N GLU A 218 -3.61 -10.49 8.72
CA GLU A 218 -4.32 -9.31 8.24
C GLU A 218 -4.54 -9.36 6.72
N GLN A 219 -3.55 -9.83 5.96
CA GLN A 219 -3.71 -10.09 4.53
C GLN A 219 -4.84 -11.10 4.24
N THR A 220 -4.93 -12.17 5.02
CA THR A 220 -5.98 -13.20 4.89
C THR A 220 -7.37 -12.62 5.17
N LYS A 221 -7.51 -11.82 6.24
CA LYS A 221 -8.76 -11.09 6.52
C LYS A 221 -9.14 -10.16 5.36
N ASN A 222 -8.16 -9.41 4.85
CA ASN A 222 -8.37 -8.49 3.74
C ASN A 222 -8.81 -9.22 2.46
N LEU A 223 -8.31 -10.43 2.19
CA LEU A 223 -8.80 -11.25 1.06
C LEU A 223 -10.27 -11.64 1.22
N VAL A 224 -10.69 -11.99 2.45
CA VAL A 224 -12.11 -12.28 2.72
C VAL A 224 -12.98 -11.03 2.51
N ILE A 225 -12.53 -9.86 2.98
CA ILE A 225 -13.21 -8.57 2.72
C ILE A 225 -13.28 -8.27 1.21
N ALA A 226 -12.22 -8.61 0.48
CA ALA A 226 -12.18 -8.50 -0.98
C ALA A 226 -13.16 -9.46 -1.70
N GLY A 227 -13.72 -10.44 -1.00
CA GLY A 227 -14.61 -11.46 -1.54
C GLY A 227 -13.89 -12.64 -2.18
N PHE A 228 -12.60 -12.84 -1.89
CA PHE A 228 -11.84 -13.98 -2.37
C PHE A 228 -12.06 -15.20 -1.46
N ASP A 229 -12.25 -16.37 -2.07
CA ASP A 229 -12.32 -17.64 -1.35
C ASP A 229 -10.92 -18.10 -0.93
N ILE A 230 -10.54 -17.78 0.31
CA ILE A 230 -9.24 -18.10 0.87
C ILE A 230 -8.97 -19.61 1.00
N ALA A 231 -10.00 -20.46 0.97
CA ALA A 231 -9.82 -21.92 0.99
C ALA A 231 -9.10 -22.41 -0.27
N ARG A 232 -9.20 -21.68 -1.38
CA ARG A 232 -8.45 -21.97 -2.63
C ARG A 232 -6.93 -21.86 -2.46
N LEU A 233 -6.47 -21.16 -1.41
CA LEU A 233 -5.07 -21.07 -1.02
C LEU A 233 -4.70 -21.96 0.17
N GLY A 234 -5.62 -22.82 0.63
CA GLY A 234 -5.44 -23.62 1.84
C GLY A 234 -5.47 -22.81 3.15
N LEU A 235 -6.04 -21.60 3.11
CA LEU A 235 -6.13 -20.71 4.26
C LEU A 235 -7.51 -20.80 4.93
N SER A 236 -7.59 -20.44 6.21
CA SER A 236 -8.84 -20.34 6.96
C SER A 236 -8.80 -19.19 7.97
N ILE A 237 -9.97 -18.62 8.31
CA ILE A 237 -10.12 -17.70 9.44
C ILE A 237 -10.64 -18.50 10.63
N GLY A 238 -9.73 -18.90 11.52
CA GLY A 238 -10.04 -19.32 12.88
C GLY A 238 -10.97 -20.52 13.04
N ALA A 239 -10.41 -21.72 12.93
CA ALA A 239 -10.38 -22.66 14.04
C ALA A 239 -9.12 -23.54 13.86
N ALA A 240 -8.14 -23.35 14.75
CA ALA A 240 -6.86 -24.05 14.83
C ALA A 240 -5.72 -23.57 13.89
N ALA A 241 -4.89 -22.66 14.44
CA ALA A 241 -3.47 -22.97 14.50
C ALA A 241 -3.28 -24.16 15.47
N ALA A 242 -3.63 -25.37 15.01
CA ALA A 242 -3.14 -26.62 15.60
C ALA A 242 -2.15 -27.15 14.57
N SER A 243 -0.88 -26.96 14.88
CA SER A 243 -0.02 -28.05 15.31
C SER A 243 0.44 -28.87 14.12
N SER A 244 1.73 -28.70 13.82
CA SER A 244 2.59 -29.70 13.18
C SER A 244 2.00 -31.11 13.26
N ALA A 245 1.66 -31.68 12.10
CA ALA A 245 1.45 -33.10 11.99
C ALA A 245 2.75 -33.80 12.40
N PRO A 246 2.75 -34.70 13.42
CA PRO A 246 3.87 -35.58 13.64
C PRO A 246 3.89 -36.61 12.52
N ALA A 247 5.09 -36.92 12.03
CA ALA A 247 5.34 -38.08 11.20
C ALA A 247 4.87 -39.33 11.94
N THR A 248 3.95 -40.09 11.35
CA THR A 248 3.67 -41.47 11.75
C THR A 248 4.82 -42.34 11.26
N ASP A 249 5.77 -42.59 12.17
CA ASP A 249 6.72 -43.70 12.07
C ASP A 249 6.00 -44.95 12.58
N GLU A 250 5.48 -45.75 11.65
CA GLU A 250 4.88 -47.05 11.92
C GLU A 250 5.96 -48.12 11.76
N SER A 251 6.69 -48.42 12.83
CA SER A 251 7.36 -49.72 12.99
C SER A 251 7.66 -50.02 14.47
N ALA A 252 6.65 -50.53 15.18
CA ALA A 252 6.88 -51.23 16.44
C ALA A 252 7.25 -52.71 16.15
N PRO A 253 8.19 -53.30 16.93
CA PRO A 253 8.78 -54.59 16.62
C PRO A 253 7.91 -55.77 17.05
N ILE A 254 8.00 -56.85 16.28
CA ILE A 254 7.53 -58.19 16.62
C ILE A 254 8.34 -58.78 17.80
N SER A 255 7.66 -59.44 18.73
CA SER A 255 8.26 -60.51 19.53
C SER A 255 7.24 -61.61 19.89
N ASP A 256 7.57 -62.82 19.46
CA ASP A 256 7.00 -64.12 19.86
C ASP A 256 7.05 -64.34 21.38
N THR A 257 5.99 -64.92 21.95
CA THR A 257 5.97 -66.11 22.85
C THR A 257 4.73 -66.08 23.77
N ASP A 258 3.72 -66.90 23.48
CA ASP A 258 3.26 -67.99 24.39
C ASP A 258 1.94 -68.62 23.89
N ALA A 259 2.05 -69.85 23.41
CA ALA A 259 1.00 -70.87 23.46
C ALA A 259 1.39 -71.86 24.58
N PRO A 260 0.53 -72.75 25.15
CA PRO A 260 -0.72 -73.32 24.60
C PRO A 260 -1.77 -73.52 25.77
N PRO A 261 -2.70 -74.53 25.88
CA PRO A 261 -2.76 -75.87 25.29
C PRO A 261 -4.03 -76.22 24.48
N VAL A 262 -3.85 -77.23 23.64
CA VAL A 262 -4.87 -78.00 22.91
C VAL A 262 -5.40 -79.10 23.83
N ASN A 263 -6.68 -79.47 23.69
CA ASN A 263 -7.13 -80.82 24.02
C ASN A 263 -8.14 -81.28 22.96
N PHE A 264 -7.99 -82.56 22.61
CA PHE A 264 -8.57 -83.31 21.49
C PHE A 264 -10.08 -83.19 21.29
#